data_AF-A0A382EMW7-F1
#
_entry.id   AF-A0A382EMW7-F1
#
_cell.length_a   1.000
_cell.length_b   1.000
_cell.length_c   1.000
_cell.angle_alpha   90.00
_cell.angle_beta   90.00
_cell.angle_gamma   90.00
#
_symmetry.space_group_name_H-M   'P 1'
#
loop_
_entity.id
_entity.type
_entity.pdbx_description
1 polymer ?
#
loop_
_entity_poly.entity_id
_entity_poly.type
_entity_poly.pdbx_seq_one_letter_code
_entity_poly.pdbx_strand_id
1 'polypeptide(L)'
;MPSEIQYGQYVRESTIKQRSVSYNDLTPKAEVDGQGQAVPYQPPKLNLQSADIYNLLAPYFNVRLIEQVKAVFPLAIYLILFQILILRQPVQEAFLITGGLGAVILGLMVFMEGLKLGLMPFGEVIGTNLPKKSPLPVVLLIAFLLGIGVTFAEPAIGALQAVGSIVNVEKAPFLRTLLGEWSGTLVLMVGMGVGLAAVLGTARFLYNWSLKP
;
A
#
# COMPACT_ATOMS: atom_id res chain seq x y z
N MET A 1 28.41 -10.47 -26.04
CA MET A 1 29.13 -9.66 -27.03
C MET A 1 29.34 -8.28 -26.43
N PRO A 2 30.58 -7.80 -26.29
CA PRO A 2 30.84 -6.49 -25.71
C PRO A 2 30.30 -5.43 -26.67
N SER A 3 29.38 -4.59 -26.21
CA SER A 3 28.91 -3.42 -26.96
C SER A 3 30.07 -2.43 -27.04
N GLU A 4 30.74 -2.37 -28.19
CA GLU A 4 31.71 -1.31 -28.48
C GLU A 4 30.98 0.03 -28.50
N ILE A 5 31.07 0.75 -27.39
CA ILE A 5 30.51 2.10 -27.29
C ILE A 5 31.39 3.01 -28.13
N GLN A 6 30.78 3.67 -29.12
CA GLN A 6 31.49 4.63 -29.96
C GLN A 6 32.04 5.76 -29.08
N TYR A 7 33.34 6.03 -29.16
CA TYR A 7 34.01 7.03 -28.31
C TYR A 7 33.29 8.39 -28.29
N GLY A 8 32.67 8.78 -29.41
CA GLY A 8 31.84 10.00 -29.49
C GLY A 8 30.56 9.97 -28.64
N GLN A 9 29.92 8.81 -28.47
CA GLN A 9 28.77 8.65 -27.56
C GLN A 9 29.21 8.73 -26.09
N TYR A 10 30.36 8.13 -25.76
CA TYR A 10 30.97 8.26 -24.43
C TYR A 10 31.32 9.72 -24.10
N VAL A 11 31.92 10.46 -25.04
CA VAL A 11 32.22 11.89 -24.85
C VAL A 11 30.92 12.70 -24.71
N ARG A 12 29.87 12.40 -25.48
CA ARG A 12 28.59 13.11 -25.39
C ARG A 12 27.86 12.86 -24.07
N GLU A 13 27.87 11.64 -23.54
CA GLU A 13 27.27 11.33 -22.24
C GLU A 13 28.13 11.80 -21.06
N SER A 14 29.46 11.83 -21.19
CA SER A 14 30.36 12.39 -20.16
C SER A 14 30.42 13.93 -20.19
N THR A 15 30.01 14.58 -21.29
CA THR A 15 29.82 16.04 -21.38
C THR A 15 28.46 16.47 -20.82
N ILE A 16 27.93 15.76 -19.84
CA ILE A 16 27.01 16.39 -18.89
C ILE A 16 27.88 17.39 -18.12
N LYS A 17 27.54 18.68 -18.15
CA LYS A 17 28.17 19.73 -17.34
C LYS A 17 28.08 19.35 -15.85
N GLN A 18 28.99 18.49 -15.40
CA GLN A 18 29.14 18.17 -13.99
C GLN A 18 29.79 19.37 -13.34
N ARG A 19 28.97 20.14 -12.64
CA ARG A 19 29.46 21.15 -11.71
C ARG A 19 29.97 20.39 -10.49
N SER A 20 31.25 20.00 -10.52
CA SER A 20 31.91 19.46 -9.34
C SER A 20 32.01 20.58 -8.30
N VAL A 21 31.28 20.43 -7.20
CA VAL A 21 31.46 21.26 -6.02
C VAL A 21 32.41 20.51 -5.11
N SER A 22 33.50 21.15 -4.71
CA SER A 22 34.47 20.52 -3.80
C SER A 22 33.76 20.14 -2.51
N TYR A 23 34.02 18.93 -2.00
CA TYR A 23 33.42 18.46 -0.74
C TYR A 23 33.72 19.43 0.43
N ASN A 24 34.87 20.10 0.37
CA ASN A 24 35.31 21.11 1.34
C ASN A 24 34.53 22.44 1.25
N ASP A 25 33.84 22.71 0.13
CA ASP A 25 32.97 23.89 -0.02
C ASP A 25 31.57 23.62 0.56
N LEU A 26 31.21 22.35 0.72
CA LEU A 26 29.91 21.88 1.23
C LEU A 26 29.95 21.51 2.71
N THR A 27 31.15 21.35 3.28
CA THR A 27 31.34 21.00 4.68
C THR A 27 31.94 22.17 5.47
N PRO A 28 31.42 22.45 6.67
CA PRO A 28 32.01 23.45 7.56
C PRO A 28 33.44 23.02 7.92
N LYS A 29 34.38 23.97 7.89
CA LYS A 29 35.80 23.72 8.18
C LYS A 29 35.91 23.11 9.57
N ALA A 30 36.61 21.97 9.67
CA ALA A 30 36.85 21.30 10.94
C ALA A 30 37.58 22.28 11.89
N GLU A 31 36.90 22.71 12.94
CA GLU A 31 37.51 23.49 14.02
C GLU A 31 38.47 22.57 14.77
N VAL A 32 39.70 23.03 14.94
CA VAL A 32 40.77 22.29 15.63
C VAL A 32 40.94 22.92 17.00
N ASP A 33 40.84 22.12 18.06
CA ASP A 33 41.11 22.59 19.43
C ASP A 33 42.60 22.94 19.58
N GLY A 34 42.97 23.72 20.60
CA GLY A 34 44.35 24.17 20.87
C GLY A 34 45.40 23.06 21.06
N GLN A 35 45.00 21.79 20.99
CA GLN A 35 45.85 20.60 21.05
C GLN A 35 45.91 19.80 19.73
N GLY A 36 45.39 20.33 18.62
CA GLY A 36 45.54 19.72 17.30
C GLY A 36 44.57 18.56 16.99
N GLN A 37 43.50 18.39 17.77
CA GLN A 37 42.46 17.38 17.52
C GLN A 37 41.24 18.01 16.84
N ALA A 38 40.65 17.29 15.88
CA ALA A 38 39.45 17.74 15.16
C ALA A 38 38.24 17.70 16.09
N VAL A 39 37.61 18.85 16.33
CA VAL A 39 36.35 18.91 17.09
C VAL A 39 35.25 18.29 16.22
N PRO A 40 34.49 17.30 16.72
CA PRO A 40 33.39 16.72 15.96
C PRO A 40 32.35 17.80 15.67
N TYR A 41 32.10 18.06 14.39
CA TYR A 41 31.09 19.02 13.93
C TYR A 41 29.71 18.65 14.50
N GLN A 42 29.21 19.46 15.42
CA GLN A 42 27.84 19.36 15.89
C GLN A 42 26.97 20.27 15.03
N PRO A 43 26.03 19.72 14.24
CA PRO A 43 25.13 20.56 13.46
C PRO A 43 24.35 21.48 14.42
N PRO A 44 24.18 22.77 14.10
CA PRO A 44 23.37 23.66 14.91
C PRO A 44 21.96 23.08 15.05
N LYS A 45 21.39 23.15 16.26
CA LYS A 45 20.02 22.69 16.50
C LYS A 45 19.08 23.39 15.52
N LEU A 46 18.35 22.62 14.71
CA LEU A 46 17.39 23.16 13.74
C LEU A 46 16.38 24.04 14.48
N ASN A 47 16.52 25.36 14.33
CA ASN A 47 15.59 26.33 14.89
C ASN A 47 14.52 26.61 13.83
N LEU A 48 13.59 25.66 13.67
CA LEU A 48 12.54 25.72 12.65
C LEU A 48 11.46 26.70 13.09
N GLN A 49 11.15 27.66 12.23
CA GLN A 49 9.97 28.49 12.43
C GLN A 49 8.73 27.63 12.11
N SER A 50 7.59 27.91 12.76
CA SER A 50 6.34 27.15 12.50
C SER A 50 5.91 27.16 11.03
N ALA A 51 6.32 28.19 10.27
CA ALA A 51 6.13 28.27 8.83
C ALA A 51 6.97 27.24 8.06
N ASP A 52 8.22 26.99 8.47
CA ASP A 52 9.09 25.98 7.86
C ASP A 52 8.56 24.57 8.10
N ILE A 53 8.04 24.31 9.31
CA ILE A 53 7.40 23.04 9.66
C ILE A 53 6.18 22.79 8.77
N TYR A 54 5.33 23.81 8.58
CA TYR A 54 4.18 23.70 7.69
C TYR A 54 4.61 23.42 6.24
N ASN A 55 5.60 24.14 5.72
CA ASN A 55 6.10 23.96 4.36
C ASN A 55 6.70 22.57 4.12
N LEU A 56 7.27 21.94 5.16
CA LEU A 56 7.79 20.58 5.11
C LEU A 56 6.67 19.51 5.22
N LEU A 57 5.69 19.71 6.09
CA LEU A 57 4.62 18.73 6.32
C LEU A 57 3.51 18.80 5.27
N ALA A 58 3.15 20.00 4.79
CA ALA A 58 2.08 20.21 3.82
C ALA A 58 2.21 19.33 2.56
N PRO A 59 3.36 19.25 1.86
CA PRO A 59 3.50 18.40 0.68
C PRO A 59 3.37 16.91 1.04
N TYR A 60 3.90 16.49 2.20
CA TYR A 60 3.80 15.10 2.65
C TYR A 60 2.34 14.67 2.88
N PHE A 61 1.60 15.48 3.64
CA PHE A 61 0.20 15.21 3.96
C PHE A 61 -0.69 15.30 2.72
N ASN A 62 -0.47 16.29 1.85
CA ASN A 62 -1.31 16.50 0.67
C ASN A 62 -1.22 15.34 -0.32
N VAL A 63 -0.01 14.80 -0.56
CA VAL A 63 0.16 13.64 -1.43
C VAL A 63 -0.55 12.40 -0.87
N ARG A 64 -0.43 12.15 0.45
CA ARG A 64 -1.11 11.02 1.10
C ARG A 64 -2.62 11.16 1.09
N LEU A 65 -3.13 12.38 1.29
CA LEU A 65 -4.56 12.67 1.25
C LEU A 65 -5.12 12.49 -0.16
N ILE A 66 -4.44 13.00 -1.20
CA ILE A 66 -4.93 12.88 -2.58
C ILE A 66 -4.94 11.42 -3.05
N GLU A 67 -3.99 10.59 -2.59
CA GLU A 67 -4.00 9.14 -2.81
C GLU A 67 -5.29 8.50 -2.25
N GLN A 68 -5.65 8.83 -1.00
CA GLN A 68 -6.85 8.28 -0.36
C GLN A 68 -8.14 8.79 -1.02
N VAL A 69 -8.20 10.08 -1.36
CA VAL A 69 -9.34 10.65 -2.10
C VAL A 69 -9.51 9.93 -3.43
N LYS A 70 -8.43 9.72 -4.20
CA LYS A 70 -8.49 8.98 -5.48
C LYS A 70 -8.96 7.54 -5.33
N ALA A 71 -8.63 6.89 -4.21
CA ALA A 71 -9.10 5.52 -3.93
C ALA A 71 -10.59 5.48 -3.58
N VAL A 72 -11.06 6.42 -2.76
CA VAL A 72 -12.44 6.43 -2.22
C VAL A 72 -13.45 7.07 -3.16
N PHE A 73 -13.04 8.08 -3.92
CA PHE A 73 -13.93 8.89 -4.76
C PHE A 73 -14.68 8.09 -5.85
N PRO A 74 -14.05 7.17 -6.61
CA PRO A 74 -14.77 6.36 -7.60
C PRO A 74 -15.83 5.47 -6.95
N LEU A 75 -15.54 4.91 -5.77
CA LEU A 75 -16.50 4.11 -5.01
C LEU A 75 -17.67 4.97 -4.53
N ALA A 76 -17.41 6.17 -4.01
CA ALA A 76 -18.44 7.10 -3.58
C ALA A 76 -19.36 7.50 -4.74
N ILE A 77 -18.81 7.84 -5.91
CA ILE A 77 -19.60 8.12 -7.12
C ILE A 77 -20.44 6.91 -7.50
N TYR A 78 -19.84 5.73 -7.54
CA TYR A 78 -20.55 4.50 -7.89
C TYR A 78 -21.76 4.28 -6.96
N LEU A 79 -21.58 4.46 -5.65
CA LEU A 79 -22.67 4.30 -4.69
C LEU A 79 -23.78 5.34 -4.87
N ILE A 80 -23.42 6.60 -5.12
CA ILE A 80 -24.41 7.67 -5.40
C ILE A 80 -25.20 7.35 -6.68
N LEU A 81 -24.52 6.95 -7.75
CA LEU A 81 -25.16 6.56 -9.01
C LEU A 81 -26.05 5.34 -8.83
N PHE A 82 -25.59 4.34 -8.08
CA PHE A 82 -26.38 3.14 -7.77
C PHE A 82 -27.67 3.50 -7.01
N GLN A 83 -27.58 4.40 -6.02
CA GLN A 83 -28.72 4.82 -5.22
C GLN A 83 -29.78 5.57 -6.05
N ILE A 84 -29.34 6.47 -6.93
CA ILE A 84 -30.24 7.29 -7.75
C ILE A 84 -30.83 6.48 -8.93
N LEU A 85 -30.00 5.71 -9.64
CA LEU A 85 -30.41 5.03 -10.88
C LEU A 85 -31.09 3.68 -10.62
N ILE A 86 -30.53 2.87 -9.73
CA ILE A 86 -30.98 1.49 -9.51
C ILE A 86 -32.01 1.44 -8.38
N LEU A 87 -31.68 2.01 -7.21
CA LEU A 87 -32.61 2.02 -6.07
C LEU A 87 -33.71 3.08 -6.20
N ARG A 88 -33.52 4.08 -7.07
CA ARG A 88 -34.45 5.21 -7.28
C ARG A 88 -34.79 5.95 -5.99
N GLN A 89 -33.82 6.07 -5.10
CA GLN A 89 -33.95 6.78 -3.83
C GLN A 89 -33.04 7.99 -3.80
N PRO A 90 -33.49 9.14 -3.26
CA PRO A 90 -32.60 10.26 -3.03
C PRO A 90 -31.56 9.89 -1.96
N VAL A 91 -30.37 10.46 -2.07
CA VAL A 91 -29.33 10.34 -1.04
C VAL A 91 -29.80 11.11 0.20
N GLN A 92 -30.38 10.39 1.16
CA GLN A 92 -30.76 10.97 2.46
C GLN A 92 -29.49 11.24 3.28
N GLU A 93 -29.50 12.28 4.09
CA GLU A 93 -28.39 12.62 5.00
C GLU A 93 -27.03 12.85 4.30
N ALA A 94 -27.03 13.50 3.13
CA ALA A 94 -25.82 13.76 2.35
C ALA A 94 -24.68 14.42 3.17
N PHE A 95 -25.01 15.28 4.15
CA PHE A 95 -24.02 15.87 5.05
C PHE A 95 -23.34 14.83 5.96
N LEU A 96 -24.11 13.91 6.54
CA LEU A 96 -23.57 12.85 7.40
C LEU A 96 -22.68 11.90 6.59
N ILE A 97 -23.14 11.51 5.40
CA ILE A 97 -22.38 10.64 4.48
C ILE A 97 -21.07 11.32 4.07
N THR A 98 -21.11 12.61 3.71
CA THR A 98 -19.91 13.37 3.32
C THR A 98 -18.91 13.48 4.48
N GLY A 99 -19.40 13.75 5.69
CA GLY A 99 -18.56 13.77 6.90
C GLY A 99 -17.95 12.40 7.21
N GLY A 100 -18.74 11.33 7.09
CA GLY A 100 -18.27 9.95 7.24
C GLY A 100 -17.22 9.58 6.19
N LEU A 101 -17.40 10.01 4.94
CA LEU A 101 -16.42 9.82 3.87
C LEU A 101 -15.10 10.53 4.19
N GLY A 102 -15.17 11.75 4.72
CA GLY A 102 -14.00 12.49 5.21
C GLY A 102 -13.27 11.74 6.33
N ALA A 103 -14.01 11.21 7.32
CA ALA A 103 -13.45 10.41 8.39
C ALA A 103 -12.79 9.11 7.87
N VAL A 104 -13.39 8.44 6.88
CA VAL A 104 -12.81 7.26 6.22
C VAL A 104 -11.53 7.62 5.49
N ILE A 105 -11.48 8.73 4.74
CA ILE A 105 -10.28 9.18 4.02
C ILE A 105 -9.13 9.46 5.01
N LEU A 106 -9.41 10.17 6.10
CA LEU A 106 -8.40 10.46 7.13
C LEU A 106 -7.95 9.17 7.85
N GLY A 107 -8.90 8.29 8.19
CA GLY A 107 -8.61 7.01 8.81
C GLY A 107 -7.75 6.11 7.93
N LEU A 108 -8.11 5.97 6.65
CA LEU A 108 -7.33 5.24 5.65
C LEU A 108 -5.94 5.83 5.46
N MET A 109 -5.80 7.16 5.48
CA MET A 109 -4.50 7.81 5.37
C MET A 109 -3.57 7.38 6.52
N VAL A 110 -4.04 7.48 7.77
CA VAL A 110 -3.25 7.09 8.95
C VAL A 110 -3.00 5.58 8.95
N PHE A 111 -4.00 4.78 8.60
CA PHE A 111 -3.89 3.33 8.52
C PHE A 111 -2.86 2.89 7.48
N MET A 112 -2.90 3.46 6.27
CA MET A 112 -1.96 3.14 5.20
C MET A 112 -0.53 3.53 5.55
N GLU A 113 -0.33 4.63 6.27
CA GLU A 113 0.99 5.02 6.75
C GLU A 113 1.51 4.03 7.80
N GLY A 114 0.67 3.63 8.76
CA GLY A 114 1.01 2.59 9.74
C GLY A 114 1.29 1.24 9.10
N LEU A 115 0.57 0.87 8.05
CA LEU A 115 0.78 -0.37 7.32
C LEU A 115 2.09 -0.33 6.51
N LYS A 116 2.38 0.78 5.84
CA LYS A 116 3.62 0.99 5.06
C LYS A 116 4.88 0.95 5.92
N LEU A 117 4.85 1.58 7.10
CA LEU A 117 6.01 1.62 7.99
C LEU A 117 6.10 0.40 8.91
N GLY A 118 4.96 -0.23 9.21
CA GLY A 118 4.87 -1.38 10.10
C GLY A 118 4.91 -2.70 9.36
N LEU A 119 3.75 -3.14 8.85
CA LEU A 119 3.53 -4.52 8.38
C LEU A 119 4.16 -4.84 7.01
N MET A 120 4.20 -3.89 6.08
CA MET A 120 4.76 -4.10 4.73
C MET A 120 6.22 -4.57 4.75
N PRO A 121 7.15 -3.93 5.49
CA PRO A 121 8.53 -4.39 5.60
C PRO A 121 8.65 -5.83 6.10
N PHE A 122 7.81 -6.26 7.05
CA PHE A 122 7.79 -7.66 7.48
C PHE A 122 7.34 -8.59 6.35
N GLY A 123 6.30 -8.21 5.61
CA GLY A 123 5.83 -8.96 4.43
C GLY A 123 6.91 -9.11 3.37
N GLU A 124 7.67 -8.05 3.06
CA GLU A 124 8.76 -8.06 2.09
C GLU A 124 9.93 -8.94 2.56
N VAL A 125 10.33 -8.84 3.83
CA VAL A 125 11.38 -9.68 4.40
C VAL A 125 10.99 -11.16 4.36
N ILE A 126 9.75 -11.49 4.72
CA ILE A 126 9.24 -12.87 4.65
C ILE A 126 9.21 -13.33 3.19
N GLY A 127 8.62 -12.55 2.29
CA GLY A 127 8.49 -12.91 0.87
C GLY A 127 9.82 -13.10 0.15
N THR A 128 10.86 -12.35 0.53
CA THR A 128 12.20 -12.47 -0.07
C THR A 128 13.06 -13.58 0.53
N ASN A 129 12.90 -13.88 1.83
CA ASN A 129 13.72 -14.90 2.51
C ASN A 129 13.11 -16.30 2.45
N LEU A 130 11.78 -16.41 2.43
CA LEU A 130 11.09 -17.69 2.51
C LEU A 130 11.43 -18.64 1.33
N PRO A 131 11.44 -18.20 0.06
CA PRO A 131 11.82 -19.07 -1.05
C PRO A 131 13.30 -19.46 -1.07
N LYS A 132 14.17 -18.68 -0.39
CA LYS A 132 15.61 -18.95 -0.33
C LYS A 132 15.98 -20.00 0.72
N LYS A 133 15.20 -20.10 1.80
CA LYS A 133 15.52 -20.93 2.97
C LYS A 133 14.64 -22.17 3.10
N SER A 134 13.52 -22.24 2.37
CA SER A 134 12.53 -23.32 2.53
C SER A 134 12.29 -24.08 1.23
N PRO A 135 12.02 -25.39 1.30
CA PRO A 135 11.70 -26.18 0.12
C PRO A 135 10.37 -25.73 -0.49
N LEU A 136 10.23 -25.89 -1.81
CA LEU A 136 9.09 -25.41 -2.59
C LEU A 136 7.72 -25.80 -2.00
N PRO A 137 7.46 -27.05 -1.55
CA PRO A 137 6.16 -27.41 -0.98
C PRO A 137 5.79 -26.58 0.26
N VAL A 138 6.77 -26.20 1.08
CA VAL A 138 6.55 -25.36 2.27
C VAL A 138 6.21 -23.93 1.86
N VAL A 139 6.90 -23.39 0.85
CA VAL A 139 6.61 -22.06 0.30
C VAL A 139 5.18 -22.00 -0.25
N LEU A 140 4.77 -23.02 -1.02
CA LEU A 140 3.42 -23.11 -1.58
C LEU A 140 2.35 -23.28 -0.49
N LEU A 141 2.62 -24.09 0.54
CA LEU A 141 1.70 -24.23 1.68
C LEU A 141 1.51 -22.90 2.43
N ILE A 142 2.60 -22.15 2.65
CA ILE A 142 2.52 -20.83 3.30
C ILE A 142 1.75 -19.85 2.40
N ALA A 143 2.01 -19.84 1.10
CA ALA A 143 1.26 -19.00 0.15
C ALA A 143 -0.24 -19.34 0.16
N PHE A 144 -0.59 -20.63 0.23
CA PHE A 144 -1.97 -21.10 0.36
C PHE A 144 -2.65 -20.57 1.62
N LEU A 145 -2.00 -20.77 2.78
CA LEU A 145 -2.53 -20.33 4.08
C LEU A 145 -2.63 -18.81 4.17
N LEU A 146 -1.65 -18.07 3.63
CA LEU A 146 -1.72 -16.61 3.54
C LEU A 146 -2.87 -16.16 2.64
N GLY A 147 -3.12 -16.83 1.52
CA GLY A 147 -4.27 -16.51 0.65
C GLY A 147 -5.62 -16.70 1.34
N ILE A 148 -5.76 -17.75 2.15
CA ILE A 148 -6.94 -17.93 3.02
C ILE A 148 -7.00 -16.78 4.05
N GLY A 149 -5.89 -16.54 4.76
CA GLY A 149 -5.81 -15.52 5.81
C GLY A 149 -6.13 -14.11 5.32
N VAL A 150 -5.67 -13.72 4.13
CA VAL A 150 -5.99 -12.42 3.50
C VAL A 150 -7.48 -12.28 3.26
N THR A 151 -8.15 -13.34 2.80
CA THR A 151 -9.61 -13.32 2.60
C THR A 151 -10.38 -13.10 3.91
N PHE A 152 -9.91 -13.69 5.02
CA PHE A 152 -10.50 -13.45 6.34
C PHE A 152 -10.19 -12.05 6.88
N ALA A 153 -9.02 -11.52 6.56
CA ALA A 153 -8.60 -10.18 6.97
C ALA A 153 -9.28 -9.07 6.15
N GLU A 154 -9.86 -9.40 5.00
CA GLU A 154 -10.52 -8.44 4.11
C GLU A 154 -11.78 -7.84 4.76
N PRO A 155 -11.81 -6.53 5.08
CA PRO A 155 -12.94 -5.91 5.76
C PRO A 155 -14.25 -5.96 4.96
N ALA A 156 -14.17 -5.97 3.62
CA ALA A 156 -15.34 -6.06 2.76
C ALA A 156 -16.13 -7.37 2.98
N ILE A 157 -15.45 -8.46 3.29
CA ILE A 157 -16.08 -9.73 3.62
C ILE A 157 -16.85 -9.63 4.94
N GLY A 158 -16.26 -8.99 5.97
CA GLY A 158 -16.94 -8.71 7.24
C GLY A 158 -18.19 -7.84 7.08
N ALA A 159 -18.11 -6.81 6.22
CA ALA A 159 -19.25 -5.96 5.91
C ALA A 159 -20.39 -6.74 5.25
N LEU A 160 -20.09 -7.70 4.38
CA LEU A 160 -21.08 -8.56 3.73
C LEU A 160 -21.87 -9.40 4.75
N GLN A 161 -21.20 -9.90 5.81
CA GLN A 161 -21.88 -10.65 6.88
C GLN A 161 -22.82 -9.75 7.69
N ALA A 162 -22.37 -8.52 7.99
CA ALA A 162 -23.20 -7.53 8.67
C ALA A 162 -24.45 -7.19 7.86
N VAL A 163 -24.31 -7.03 6.53
CA VAL A 163 -25.45 -6.83 5.63
C VAL A 163 -26.37 -8.06 5.60
N GLY A 164 -25.82 -9.28 5.68
CA GLY A 164 -26.61 -10.51 5.79
C GLY A 164 -27.58 -10.51 6.97
N SER A 165 -27.19 -9.91 8.11
CA SER A 165 -28.02 -9.87 9.32
C SER A 165 -29.31 -9.05 9.19
N ILE A 166 -29.32 -8.07 8.27
CA ILE A 166 -30.45 -7.17 8.04
C ILE A 166 -31.36 -7.63 6.89
N VAL A 167 -31.05 -8.75 6.23
CA VAL A 167 -31.87 -9.30 5.14
C VAL A 167 -33.13 -9.98 5.70
N ASN A 168 -34.28 -9.65 5.12
CA ASN A 168 -35.57 -10.25 5.47
C ASN A 168 -35.64 -11.73 5.01
N VAL A 169 -35.89 -12.63 5.96
CA VAL A 169 -36.01 -14.09 5.73
C VAL A 169 -37.07 -14.41 4.68
N GLU A 170 -38.21 -13.73 4.72
CA GLU A 170 -39.37 -14.06 3.90
C GLU A 170 -39.15 -13.73 2.42
N LYS A 171 -38.36 -12.68 2.15
CA LYS A 171 -38.08 -12.22 0.79
C LYS A 171 -36.88 -12.91 0.16
N ALA A 172 -35.89 -13.28 0.97
CA ALA A 172 -34.64 -13.86 0.47
C ALA A 172 -34.05 -14.88 1.48
N PRO A 173 -34.70 -16.04 1.66
CA PRO A 173 -34.30 -17.03 2.68
C PRO A 173 -32.90 -17.58 2.42
N PHE A 174 -32.57 -17.91 1.16
CA PHE A 174 -31.24 -18.43 0.78
C PHE A 174 -30.12 -17.40 0.95
N LEU A 175 -30.41 -16.11 0.70
CA LEU A 175 -29.41 -15.06 0.83
C LEU A 175 -29.06 -14.83 2.31
N ARG A 176 -30.08 -14.81 3.18
CA ARG A 176 -29.88 -14.68 4.62
C ARG A 176 -29.10 -15.86 5.21
N THR A 177 -29.42 -17.09 4.82
CA THR A 177 -28.69 -18.26 5.34
C THR A 177 -27.23 -18.26 4.88
N LEU A 178 -26.97 -17.92 3.62
CA LEU A 178 -25.63 -17.87 3.05
C LEU A 178 -24.77 -16.73 3.63
N LEU A 179 -25.36 -15.56 3.90
CA LEU A 179 -24.65 -14.39 4.46
C LEU A 179 -24.64 -14.33 5.99
N GLY A 180 -25.53 -15.08 6.66
CA GLY A 180 -25.65 -15.15 8.11
C GLY A 180 -24.98 -16.40 8.67
N GLU A 181 -25.76 -17.46 8.86
CA GLU A 181 -25.31 -18.70 9.53
C GLU A 181 -24.13 -19.37 8.81
N TRP A 182 -24.13 -19.38 7.48
CA TRP A 182 -23.10 -20.07 6.67
C TRP A 182 -21.99 -19.13 6.20
N SER A 183 -21.99 -17.89 6.69
CA SER A 183 -21.06 -16.87 6.24
C SER A 183 -19.61 -17.28 6.45
N GLY A 184 -19.27 -17.87 7.61
CA GLY A 184 -17.90 -18.37 7.85
C GLY A 184 -17.47 -19.44 6.85
N THR A 185 -18.37 -20.36 6.49
CA THR A 185 -18.11 -21.40 5.49
C THR A 185 -17.97 -20.82 4.09
N LEU A 186 -18.80 -19.83 3.74
CA LEU A 186 -18.69 -19.09 2.48
C LEU A 186 -17.30 -18.44 2.35
N VAL A 187 -16.86 -17.75 3.41
CA VAL A 187 -15.55 -17.08 3.45
C VAL A 187 -14.43 -18.09 3.35
N LEU A 188 -14.54 -19.24 4.00
CA LEU A 188 -13.56 -20.31 3.87
C LEU A 188 -13.48 -20.84 2.44
N MET A 189 -14.62 -21.05 1.76
CA MET A 189 -14.64 -21.53 0.37
C MET A 189 -14.01 -20.52 -0.59
N VAL A 190 -14.35 -19.23 -0.45
CA VAL A 190 -13.70 -18.14 -1.20
C VAL A 190 -12.20 -18.11 -0.89
N GLY A 191 -11.84 -18.20 0.40
CA GLY A 191 -10.47 -18.22 0.87
C GLY A 191 -9.66 -19.37 0.32
N MET A 192 -10.24 -20.57 0.23
CA MET A 192 -9.60 -21.72 -0.42
C MET A 192 -9.36 -21.45 -1.91
N GLY A 193 -10.33 -20.83 -2.60
CA GLY A 193 -10.17 -20.42 -4.01
C GLY A 193 -9.03 -19.40 -4.19
N VAL A 194 -8.99 -18.38 -3.34
CA VAL A 194 -7.92 -17.36 -3.34
C VAL A 194 -6.57 -17.98 -2.98
N GLY A 195 -6.52 -18.89 -2.00
CA GLY A 195 -5.33 -19.65 -1.64
C GLY A 195 -4.79 -20.48 -2.80
N LEU A 196 -5.65 -21.23 -3.49
CA LEU A 196 -5.26 -21.99 -4.68
C LEU A 196 -4.76 -21.07 -5.80
N ALA A 197 -5.42 -19.94 -6.02
CA ALA A 197 -4.98 -18.95 -6.99
C ALA A 197 -3.58 -18.38 -6.64
N ALA A 198 -3.31 -18.12 -5.36
CA ALA A 198 -2.01 -17.66 -4.88
C ALA A 198 -0.92 -18.73 -5.08
N VAL A 199 -1.22 -20.01 -4.81
CA VAL A 199 -0.31 -21.14 -5.07
C VAL A 199 0.01 -21.24 -6.56
N LEU A 200 -1.02 -21.22 -7.42
CA LEU A 200 -0.84 -21.28 -8.87
C LEU A 200 -0.05 -20.07 -9.38
N GLY A 201 -0.34 -18.87 -8.89
CA GLY A 201 0.39 -17.64 -9.22
C GLY A 201 1.87 -17.72 -8.80
N THR A 202 2.14 -18.27 -7.61
CA THR A 202 3.51 -18.45 -7.11
C THR A 202 4.27 -19.50 -7.91
N ALA A 203 3.67 -20.67 -8.14
CA ALA A 203 4.25 -21.72 -8.97
C ALA A 203 4.54 -21.20 -10.38
N ARG A 204 3.58 -20.49 -10.97
CA ARG A 204 3.72 -19.83 -12.27
C ARG A 204 4.91 -18.87 -12.32
N PHE A 205 5.08 -18.03 -11.30
CA PHE A 205 6.20 -17.09 -11.20
C PHE A 205 7.55 -17.83 -11.12
N LEU A 206 7.63 -18.87 -10.29
CA LEU A 206 8.86 -19.66 -10.09
C LEU A 206 9.25 -20.49 -11.31
N TYR A 207 8.27 -21.08 -12.02
CA TYR A 207 8.49 -21.84 -13.24
C TYR A 207 8.54 -20.98 -14.50
N ASN A 208 8.41 -19.66 -14.36
CA ASN A 208 8.41 -18.69 -15.45
C ASN A 208 7.45 -19.08 -16.59
N TRP A 209 6.23 -19.53 -16.24
CA TRP A 209 5.21 -19.89 -17.23
C TRP A 209 4.85 -18.66 -18.07
N SER A 210 5.32 -18.69 -19.32
CA SER A 210 5.07 -17.66 -20.33
C SER A 210 3.57 -17.48 -20.56
N LEU A 211 3.12 -16.22 -20.51
CA LEU A 211 1.75 -15.80 -20.87
C LEU A 211 1.60 -15.59 -22.39
N LYS A 212 2.67 -15.79 -23.15
CA LYS A 212 2.63 -15.71 -24.62
C LYS A 212 2.19 -17.07 -25.19
N PRO A 213 1.26 -17.09 -26.16
CA PRO A 213 1.25 -18.18 -27.14
C PRO A 213 2.55 -18.19 -27.94
#